data_AF-A0A7S4FRD8-F1
#
_entry.id   AF-A0A7S4FRD8-F1
#
_cell.length_a   1.000
_cell.length_b   1.000
_cell.length_c   1.000
_cell.angle_alpha   90.00
_cell.angle_beta   90.00
_cell.angle_gamma   90.00
#
_symmetry.space_group_name_H-M   'P 1'
#
loop_
_entity.id
_entity.type
_entity.pdbx_description
1 polymer ?
#
loop_
_entity_poly.entity_id
_entity_poly.type
_entity_poly.pdbx_seq_one_letter_code
_entity_poly.pdbx_strand_id
1 'polypeptide(L)'
;PVKVPIVLLSKGIEVDTLLSPIEILREELPGKYSKYVCAVSGPSFAAEIATGKPTNVTCASEDKAVCAAVAEMMGDRYFRVYTTNDVMGVEYAGALKNVIAIAAGISDGLDMGCNGRAAIITRGLAEMSKIAIAKGGNPLTMLSLAGVGDLMLTCTASQSRNYTVGYRLGKGETMEEIRESMTEVAEGVFTAKSLHSLTQELGLSDEMPICEQVYEVIWNAKSVSQAVGELMDRTPGEELDHIVNLTPHSPHK
;
A
#
# COMPACT_ATOMS: atom_id res chain seq x y z
N PRO A 1 23.98 -18.49 -1.79
CA PRO A 1 25.30 -17.86 -1.50
C PRO A 1 25.11 -16.63 -0.59
N VAL A 2 25.95 -16.46 0.43
CA VAL A 2 25.72 -15.52 1.55
C VAL A 2 25.81 -14.04 1.15
N LYS A 3 26.21 -13.70 -0.09
CA LYS A 3 26.40 -12.30 -0.55
C LYS A 3 25.53 -11.94 -1.77
N VAL A 4 24.53 -12.75 -2.09
CA VAL A 4 23.64 -12.48 -3.23
C VAL A 4 22.45 -11.67 -2.72
N PRO A 5 22.18 -10.48 -3.27
CA PRO A 5 21.00 -9.70 -2.92
C PRO A 5 19.71 -10.50 -3.16
N ILE A 6 18.80 -10.48 -2.20
CA ILE A 6 17.42 -10.94 -2.35
C ILE A 6 16.56 -9.71 -2.54
N VAL A 7 15.89 -9.62 -3.70
CA VAL A 7 15.02 -8.49 -4.05
C VAL A 7 13.57 -8.90 -3.87
N LEU A 8 12.90 -8.30 -2.90
CA LEU A 8 11.47 -8.45 -2.65
C LEU A 8 10.69 -7.51 -3.57
N LEU A 9 9.84 -8.11 -4.41
CA LEU A 9 8.90 -7.41 -5.30
C LEU A 9 7.44 -7.62 -4.90
N SER A 10 7.19 -8.61 -4.03
CA SER A 10 5.87 -8.91 -3.50
C SER A 10 5.36 -7.75 -2.64
N LYS A 11 4.07 -7.47 -2.73
CA LYS A 11 3.40 -6.41 -1.98
C LYS A 11 2.20 -7.02 -1.28
N GLY A 12 2.07 -6.82 0.03
CA GLY A 12 0.96 -7.36 0.79
C GLY A 12 1.31 -7.58 2.25
N ILE A 13 0.36 -8.16 2.97
CA ILE A 13 0.48 -8.56 4.36
C ILE A 13 -0.11 -9.96 4.44
N GLU A 14 0.65 -10.93 4.96
CA GLU A 14 0.19 -12.31 5.11
C GLU A 14 -1.00 -12.38 6.08
N VAL A 15 -2.05 -13.13 5.70
CA VAL A 15 -3.34 -13.11 6.39
C VAL A 15 -3.26 -13.66 7.82
N ASP A 16 -2.49 -14.72 8.02
CA ASP A 16 -2.48 -15.45 9.30
C ASP A 16 -1.47 -14.86 10.29
N THR A 17 -0.33 -14.38 9.80
CA THR A 17 0.77 -13.87 10.64
C THR A 17 0.80 -12.34 10.73
N LEU A 18 0.11 -11.65 9.82
CA LEU A 18 0.10 -10.20 9.69
C LEU A 18 1.47 -9.59 9.36
N LEU A 19 2.38 -10.43 8.86
CA LEU A 19 3.73 -10.04 8.51
C LEU A 19 3.80 -9.52 7.06
N SER A 20 4.65 -8.51 6.87
CA SER A 20 5.11 -8.08 5.55
C SER A 20 6.13 -9.08 4.96
N PRO A 21 6.33 -9.11 3.63
CA PRO A 21 7.34 -9.95 2.98
C PRO A 21 8.74 -9.91 3.62
N ILE A 22 9.19 -8.74 4.06
CA ILE A 22 10.49 -8.61 4.74
C ILE A 22 10.50 -9.27 6.11
N GLU A 23 9.39 -9.19 6.86
CA GLU A 23 9.26 -9.81 8.18
C GLU A 23 9.22 -11.33 8.04
N ILE A 24 8.41 -11.86 7.11
CA ILE A 24 8.38 -13.30 6.78
C ILE A 24 9.78 -13.80 6.43
N LEU A 25 10.48 -13.06 5.54
CA LEU A 25 11.83 -13.46 5.14
C LEU A 25 12.80 -13.45 6.33
N ARG A 26 12.67 -12.52 7.27
CA ARG A 26 13.53 -12.46 8.47
C ARG A 26 13.29 -13.65 9.41
N GLU A 27 12.05 -14.11 9.52
CA GLU A 27 11.71 -15.31 10.29
C GLU A 27 12.24 -16.59 9.63
N GLU A 28 12.04 -16.71 8.31
CA GLU A 28 12.41 -17.91 7.55
C GLU A 28 13.92 -18.00 7.26
N LEU A 29 14.61 -16.86 7.12
CA LEU A 29 16.04 -16.76 6.79
C LEU A 29 16.81 -15.89 7.81
N PRO A 30 16.94 -16.33 9.07
CA PRO A 30 17.56 -15.53 10.11
C PRO A 30 19.08 -15.35 9.93
N GLY A 31 19.62 -14.31 10.57
CA GLY A 31 21.05 -14.09 10.72
C GLY A 31 21.73 -13.46 9.50
N LYS A 32 22.70 -14.14 8.88
CA LYS A 32 23.57 -13.53 7.87
C LYS A 32 22.87 -13.26 6.52
N TYR A 33 21.70 -13.86 6.28
CA TYR A 33 20.96 -13.73 5.02
C TYR A 33 20.08 -12.48 4.98
N SER A 34 19.50 -12.08 6.12
CA SER A 34 18.64 -10.90 6.23
C SER A 34 19.35 -9.57 5.92
N LYS A 35 20.68 -9.55 6.00
CA LYS A 35 21.51 -8.37 5.68
C LYS A 35 21.60 -8.04 4.19
N TYR A 36 21.24 -8.97 3.31
CA TYR A 36 21.36 -8.83 1.86
C TYR A 36 20.00 -8.72 1.19
N VAL A 37 19.01 -8.15 1.89
CA VAL A 37 17.62 -8.10 1.42
C VAL A 37 17.26 -6.66 1.12
N CYS A 38 16.57 -6.44 0.02
CA CYS A 38 15.96 -5.16 -0.28
C CYS A 38 14.54 -5.33 -0.79
N ALA A 39 13.71 -4.32 -0.57
CA ALA A 39 12.36 -4.20 -1.12
C ALA A 39 12.35 -3.21 -2.28
N VAL A 40 11.67 -3.52 -3.38
CA VAL A 40 11.47 -2.57 -4.49
C VAL A 40 9.98 -2.32 -4.68
N SER A 41 9.59 -1.05 -4.59
CA SER A 41 8.21 -0.61 -4.81
C SER A 41 8.18 0.75 -5.52
N GLY A 42 7.04 1.09 -6.10
CA GLY A 42 6.88 2.30 -6.92
C GLY A 42 5.94 2.09 -8.09
N PRO A 43 5.56 3.17 -8.80
CA PRO A 43 4.68 3.10 -9.96
C PRO A 43 5.35 2.28 -11.08
N SER A 44 4.87 1.06 -11.30
CA SER A 44 5.62 0.04 -12.04
C SER A 44 4.73 -0.99 -12.76
N PHE A 45 3.76 -0.54 -13.57
CA PHE A 45 2.96 -1.50 -14.35
C PHE A 45 3.85 -2.36 -15.27
N ALA A 46 3.76 -3.67 -15.11
CA ALA A 46 4.63 -4.63 -15.78
C ALA A 46 4.58 -4.51 -17.31
N ALA A 47 3.41 -4.24 -17.89
CA ALA A 47 3.25 -4.04 -19.33
C ALA A 47 3.99 -2.80 -19.86
N GLU A 48 4.02 -1.72 -19.07
CA GLU A 48 4.73 -0.49 -19.43
C GLU A 48 6.25 -0.68 -19.33
N ILE A 49 6.71 -1.38 -18.29
CA ILE A 49 8.12 -1.75 -18.14
C ILE A 49 8.57 -2.63 -19.31
N ALA A 50 7.79 -3.66 -19.65
CA ALA A 50 8.09 -4.60 -20.74
C ALA A 50 8.17 -3.92 -22.12
N THR A 51 7.53 -2.77 -22.28
CA THR A 51 7.55 -1.97 -23.52
C THR A 51 8.49 -0.77 -23.45
N GLY A 52 9.35 -0.70 -22.44
CA GLY A 52 10.40 0.31 -22.30
C GLY A 52 9.88 1.72 -22.00
N LYS A 53 8.71 1.84 -21.36
CA LYS A 53 8.19 3.15 -20.93
C LYS A 53 8.94 3.65 -19.69
N PRO A 54 9.11 4.98 -19.53
CA PRO A 54 9.78 5.54 -18.37
C PRO A 54 9.13 5.09 -17.05
N THR A 55 9.92 4.40 -16.22
CA THR A 55 9.51 3.86 -14.93
C THR A 55 10.50 4.29 -13.86
N ASN A 56 9.99 4.73 -12.71
CA ASN A 56 10.81 5.11 -11.56
C ASN A 56 10.31 4.37 -10.33
N VAL A 57 11.21 3.69 -9.63
CA VAL A 57 10.89 2.93 -8.42
C VAL A 57 11.84 3.30 -7.28
N THR A 58 11.44 2.95 -6.06
CA THR A 58 12.27 3.02 -4.86
C THR A 58 12.76 1.62 -4.49
N CYS A 59 14.05 1.48 -4.22
CA CYS A 59 14.68 0.33 -3.60
C CYS A 59 15.04 0.67 -2.15
N ALA A 60 14.62 -0.15 -1.19
CA ALA A 60 14.86 0.03 0.23
C ALA A 60 15.66 -1.13 0.82
N SER A 61 16.69 -0.82 1.60
CA SER A 61 17.51 -1.80 2.33
C SER A 61 18.14 -1.13 3.54
N GLU A 62 18.29 -1.86 4.64
CA GLU A 62 19.08 -1.41 5.79
C GLU A 62 20.56 -1.25 5.44
N ASP A 63 21.06 -2.05 4.48
CA ASP A 63 22.41 -1.91 3.92
C ASP A 63 22.37 -1.11 2.61
N LYS A 64 22.93 0.10 2.66
CA LYS A 64 23.03 1.02 1.51
C LYS A 64 23.80 0.41 0.34
N ALA A 65 24.78 -0.47 0.61
CA ALA A 65 25.54 -1.12 -0.45
C ALA A 65 24.68 -2.11 -1.25
N VAL A 66 23.72 -2.77 -0.60
CA VAL A 66 22.74 -3.65 -1.26
C VAL A 66 21.85 -2.82 -2.18
N CYS A 67 21.29 -1.72 -1.68
CA CYS A 67 20.48 -0.81 -2.50
C CYS A 67 21.25 -0.27 -3.71
N ALA A 68 22.51 0.15 -3.51
CA ALA A 68 23.34 0.67 -4.60
C ALA A 68 23.60 -0.40 -5.68
N ALA A 69 23.95 -1.62 -5.28
CA ALA A 69 24.18 -2.72 -6.20
C ALA A 69 22.91 -3.11 -6.98
N VAL A 70 21.76 -3.15 -6.31
CA VAL A 70 20.47 -3.46 -6.96
C VAL A 70 20.03 -2.32 -7.89
N ALA A 71 20.21 -1.06 -7.48
CA ALA A 71 19.91 0.10 -8.32
C ALA A 71 20.79 0.16 -9.57
N GLU A 72 22.07 -0.17 -9.47
CA GLU A 72 22.98 -0.29 -10.61
C GLU A 72 22.57 -1.45 -11.54
N MET A 73 22.22 -2.62 -10.98
CA MET A 73 21.84 -3.80 -11.75
C MET A 73 20.51 -3.62 -12.50
N MET A 74 19.50 -3.03 -11.85
CA MET A 74 18.17 -2.84 -12.43
C MET A 74 18.04 -1.55 -13.25
N GLY A 75 18.96 -0.60 -13.05
CA GLY A 75 18.93 0.70 -13.71
C GLY A 75 19.15 0.58 -15.21
N ASP A 76 18.26 1.20 -15.98
CA ASP A 76 18.37 1.33 -17.44
C ASP A 76 17.89 2.73 -17.87
N ARG A 77 18.06 3.07 -19.15
CA ARG A 77 17.68 4.35 -19.75
C ARG A 77 16.21 4.73 -19.51
N TYR A 78 15.33 3.75 -19.36
CA TYR A 78 13.88 3.93 -19.10
C TYR A 78 13.46 3.40 -17.72
N PHE A 79 14.37 2.88 -16.91
CA PHE A 79 14.07 2.33 -15.58
C PHE A 79 15.02 2.91 -14.54
N ARG A 80 14.55 3.83 -13.71
CA ARG A 80 15.37 4.47 -12.67
C ARG A 80 15.02 3.95 -11.28
N VAL A 81 16.05 3.70 -10.49
CA VAL A 81 15.93 3.21 -9.12
C VAL A 81 16.47 4.24 -8.15
N TYR A 82 15.59 4.76 -7.31
CA TYR A 82 15.92 5.64 -6.18
C TYR A 82 16.12 4.79 -4.93
N THR A 83 17.01 5.20 -4.02
CA THR A 83 17.36 4.38 -2.85
C THR A 83 16.91 5.03 -1.54
N THR A 84 16.51 4.20 -0.58
CA THR A 84 16.21 4.58 0.81
C THR A 84 16.66 3.48 1.76
N ASN A 85 16.74 3.79 3.06
CA ASN A 85 16.94 2.81 4.12
C ASN A 85 15.64 2.45 4.87
N ASP A 86 14.52 3.06 4.50
CA ASP A 86 13.21 2.79 5.12
C ASP A 86 12.51 1.61 4.45
N VAL A 87 12.91 0.38 4.84
CA VAL A 87 12.34 -0.86 4.30
C VAL A 87 10.87 -1.01 4.69
N MET A 88 10.55 -0.79 5.97
CA MET A 88 9.19 -0.94 6.48
C MET A 88 8.23 0.04 5.82
N GLY A 89 8.61 1.31 5.66
CA GLY A 89 7.77 2.28 4.96
C GLY A 89 7.52 1.91 3.50
N VAL A 90 8.50 1.35 2.78
CA VAL A 90 8.34 0.95 1.37
C VAL A 90 7.43 -0.28 1.23
N GLU A 91 7.60 -1.28 2.10
CA GLU A 91 6.77 -2.50 2.12
C GLU A 91 5.31 -2.17 2.44
N TYR A 92 5.06 -1.43 3.53
CA TYR A 92 3.71 -1.03 3.91
C TYR A 92 3.07 -0.07 2.91
N ALA A 93 3.83 0.86 2.31
CA ALA A 93 3.30 1.69 1.22
C ALA A 93 2.78 0.83 0.05
N GLY A 94 3.57 -0.16 -0.38
CA GLY A 94 3.23 -1.07 -1.48
C GLY A 94 2.02 -1.96 -1.17
N ALA A 95 1.89 -2.43 0.07
CA ALA A 95 0.77 -3.26 0.49
C ALA A 95 -0.54 -2.45 0.59
N LEU A 96 -0.50 -1.34 1.33
CA LEU A 96 -1.70 -0.61 1.74
C LEU A 96 -2.36 0.15 0.58
N LYS A 97 -1.58 0.63 -0.41
CA LYS A 97 -2.14 1.31 -1.59
C LYS A 97 -3.20 0.48 -2.32
N ASN A 98 -3.10 -0.85 -2.27
CA ASN A 98 -3.98 -1.75 -2.99
C ASN A 98 -5.39 -1.72 -2.40
N VAL A 99 -5.52 -1.54 -1.07
CA VAL A 99 -6.80 -1.37 -0.39
C VAL A 99 -7.40 0.00 -0.76
N ILE A 100 -6.60 1.06 -0.75
CA ILE A 100 -7.05 2.41 -1.14
C ILE A 100 -7.48 2.46 -2.61
N ALA A 101 -6.81 1.70 -3.49
CA ALA A 101 -7.19 1.58 -4.88
C ALA A 101 -8.57 0.95 -5.07
N ILE A 102 -8.96 -0.01 -4.22
CA ILE A 102 -10.32 -0.55 -4.22
C ILE A 102 -11.31 0.56 -3.83
N ALA A 103 -11.04 1.33 -2.78
CA ALA A 103 -11.89 2.47 -2.40
C ALA A 103 -12.02 3.50 -3.53
N ALA A 104 -10.93 3.82 -4.23
CA ALA A 104 -10.94 4.73 -5.37
C ALA A 104 -11.78 4.17 -6.52
N GLY A 105 -11.65 2.88 -6.81
CA GLY A 105 -12.49 2.17 -7.77
C GLY A 105 -13.97 2.27 -7.39
N ILE A 106 -14.33 2.00 -6.14
CA ILE A 106 -15.71 2.10 -5.63
C ILE A 106 -16.26 3.50 -5.88
N SER A 107 -15.48 4.53 -5.54
CA SER A 107 -15.85 5.93 -5.73
C SER A 107 -16.17 6.25 -7.20
N ASP A 108 -15.36 5.77 -8.14
CA ASP A 108 -15.60 5.96 -9.57
C ASP A 108 -16.74 5.07 -10.11
N GLY A 109 -16.93 3.87 -9.56
CA GLY A 109 -18.05 2.99 -9.88
C GLY A 109 -19.39 3.63 -9.54
N LEU A 110 -19.44 4.36 -8.41
CA LEU A 110 -20.59 5.15 -7.96
C LEU A 110 -20.74 6.51 -8.66
N ASP A 111 -19.85 6.88 -9.58
CA ASP A 111 -19.86 8.17 -10.27
C ASP A 111 -19.72 9.39 -9.33
N MET A 112 -18.92 9.27 -8.27
CA MET A 112 -18.70 10.36 -7.29
C MET A 112 -17.78 11.49 -7.82
N GLY A 113 -17.23 11.33 -9.02
CA GLY A 113 -16.38 12.30 -9.69
C GLY A 113 -14.97 12.45 -9.10
N CYS A 114 -14.16 13.28 -9.77
CA CYS A 114 -12.74 13.46 -9.44
C CYS A 114 -12.48 13.98 -8.02
N ASN A 115 -13.42 14.75 -7.45
CA ASN A 115 -13.29 15.27 -6.08
C ASN A 115 -13.37 14.14 -5.06
N GLY A 116 -14.32 13.20 -5.23
CA GLY A 116 -14.45 12.03 -4.36
C GLY A 116 -13.20 11.15 -4.42
N ARG A 117 -12.72 10.83 -5.63
CA ARG A 117 -11.47 10.08 -5.81
C ARG A 117 -10.27 10.78 -5.19
N ALA A 118 -10.13 12.09 -5.38
CA ALA A 118 -9.03 12.85 -4.78
C ALA A 118 -9.08 12.83 -3.24
N ALA A 119 -10.28 12.93 -2.65
CA ALA A 119 -10.45 12.80 -1.21
C ALA A 119 -10.06 11.41 -0.70
N ILE A 120 -10.48 10.33 -1.38
CA ILE A 120 -10.10 8.95 -1.04
C ILE A 120 -8.58 8.75 -1.10
N ILE A 121 -7.92 9.25 -2.15
CA ILE A 121 -6.46 9.12 -2.29
C ILE A 121 -5.75 9.85 -1.15
N THR A 122 -6.12 11.10 -0.86
CA THR A 122 -5.46 11.91 0.18
C THR A 122 -5.69 11.36 1.57
N ARG A 123 -6.94 11.02 1.92
CA ARG A 123 -7.27 10.45 3.24
C ARG A 123 -6.73 9.02 3.38
N GLY A 124 -6.73 8.25 2.30
CA GLY A 124 -6.07 6.94 2.27
C GLY A 124 -4.57 7.03 2.51
N LEU A 125 -3.89 8.05 1.96
CA LEU A 125 -2.47 8.28 2.24
C LEU A 125 -2.20 8.58 3.73
N ALA A 126 -3.14 9.26 4.41
CA ALA A 126 -3.06 9.48 5.85
C ALA A 126 -3.19 8.17 6.65
N GLU A 127 -4.13 7.29 6.29
CA GLU A 127 -4.26 5.94 6.89
C GLU A 127 -2.99 5.10 6.66
N MET A 128 -2.47 5.11 5.42
CA MET A 128 -1.21 4.44 5.08
C MET A 128 -0.05 4.93 5.96
N SER A 129 0.03 6.25 6.20
CA SER A 129 1.07 6.86 7.02
C SER A 129 1.01 6.40 8.48
N LYS A 130 -0.19 6.33 9.06
CA LYS A 130 -0.39 5.87 10.43
C LYS A 130 0.06 4.42 10.64
N ILE A 131 -0.29 3.52 9.70
CA ILE A 131 0.17 2.13 9.75
C ILE A 131 1.69 2.04 9.60
N ALA A 132 2.26 2.78 8.63
CA ALA A 132 3.70 2.80 8.45
C ALA A 132 4.42 3.23 9.73
N ILE A 133 3.96 4.30 10.40
CA ILE A 133 4.51 4.74 11.70
C ILE A 133 4.40 3.64 12.74
N ALA A 134 3.22 3.04 12.90
CA ALA A 134 2.99 1.99 13.90
C ALA A 134 3.88 0.75 13.69
N LYS A 135 4.27 0.49 12.44
CA LYS A 135 5.18 -0.59 12.04
C LYS A 135 6.65 -0.16 11.92
N GLY A 136 7.00 1.04 12.40
CA GLY A 136 8.38 1.54 12.46
C GLY A 136 8.94 2.10 11.15
N GLY A 137 8.09 2.34 10.15
CA GLY A 137 8.43 3.03 8.91
C GLY A 137 8.43 4.56 9.05
N ASN A 138 9.14 5.23 8.13
CA ASN A 138 9.17 6.69 8.08
C ASN A 138 7.94 7.21 7.33
N PRO A 139 7.10 8.09 7.94
CA PRO A 139 5.92 8.62 7.27
C PRO A 139 6.25 9.42 6.00
N LEU A 140 7.44 10.02 5.89
CA LEU A 140 7.86 10.72 4.67
C LEU A 140 7.99 9.79 3.46
N THR A 141 8.14 8.48 3.67
CA THR A 141 8.14 7.48 2.59
C THR A 141 6.78 7.43 1.88
N MET A 142 5.68 7.79 2.56
CA MET A 142 4.37 7.91 1.91
C MET A 142 4.34 9.03 0.87
N LEU A 143 5.22 10.03 0.94
CA LEU A 143 5.33 11.09 -0.06
C LEU A 143 6.24 10.72 -1.24
N SER A 144 6.76 9.50 -1.29
CA SER A 144 7.73 9.03 -2.29
C SER A 144 7.08 8.28 -3.46
N LEU A 145 7.93 7.76 -4.38
CA LEU A 145 7.51 6.86 -5.46
C LEU A 145 6.79 5.62 -4.91
N ALA A 146 7.30 5.00 -3.83
CA ALA A 146 6.68 3.81 -3.23
C ALA A 146 5.33 4.12 -2.58
N GLY A 147 5.16 5.34 -2.07
CA GLY A 147 3.93 5.83 -1.47
C GLY A 147 2.99 6.45 -2.50
N VAL A 148 2.86 7.76 -2.48
CA VAL A 148 1.92 8.53 -3.31
C VAL A 148 2.10 8.28 -4.80
N GLY A 149 3.33 8.02 -5.28
CA GLY A 149 3.57 7.72 -6.70
C GLY A 149 2.85 6.45 -7.14
N ASP A 150 3.08 5.35 -6.44
CA ASP A 150 2.45 4.05 -6.74
C ASP A 150 0.95 4.06 -6.41
N LEU A 151 0.56 4.76 -5.34
CA LEU A 151 -0.86 4.98 -4.99
C LEU A 151 -1.60 5.68 -6.12
N MET A 152 -1.08 6.81 -6.63
CA MET A 152 -1.70 7.56 -7.72
C MET A 152 -1.85 6.70 -8.96
N LEU A 153 -0.79 5.98 -9.37
CA LEU A 153 -0.86 5.06 -10.52
C LEU A 153 -1.97 4.03 -10.33
N THR A 154 -2.06 3.44 -9.14
CA THR A 154 -2.95 2.32 -8.84
C THR A 154 -4.41 2.76 -8.70
N CYS A 155 -4.68 3.97 -8.19
CA CYS A 155 -6.02 4.52 -8.00
C CYS A 155 -6.61 5.18 -9.25
N THR A 156 -5.82 5.43 -10.30
CA THR A 156 -6.25 6.21 -11.47
C THR A 156 -6.13 5.48 -12.80
N ALA A 157 -5.76 4.20 -12.78
CA ALA A 157 -5.58 3.41 -13.99
C ALA A 157 -6.43 2.13 -13.97
N SER A 158 -7.15 1.89 -15.06
CA SER A 158 -7.93 0.66 -15.26
C SER A 158 -7.09 -0.61 -15.37
N GLN A 159 -5.77 -0.49 -15.57
CA GLN A 159 -4.82 -1.61 -15.51
C GLN A 159 -4.65 -2.15 -14.07
N SER A 160 -5.02 -1.37 -13.05
CA SER A 160 -4.99 -1.80 -11.66
C SER A 160 -6.16 -2.73 -11.36
N ARG A 161 -5.83 -4.00 -11.12
CA ARG A 161 -6.80 -5.04 -10.73
C ARG A 161 -7.59 -4.66 -9.47
N ASN A 162 -6.93 -4.02 -8.50
CA ASN A 162 -7.56 -3.54 -7.27
C ASN A 162 -8.58 -2.43 -7.55
N TYR A 163 -8.22 -1.47 -8.40
CA TYR A 163 -9.15 -0.45 -8.85
C TYR A 163 -10.34 -1.06 -9.60
N THR A 164 -10.10 -2.03 -10.49
CA THR A 164 -11.16 -2.72 -11.23
C THR A 164 -12.15 -3.44 -10.32
N VAL A 165 -11.65 -4.15 -9.28
CA VAL A 165 -12.51 -4.77 -8.26
C VAL A 165 -13.40 -3.72 -7.60
N GLY A 166 -12.81 -2.62 -7.15
CA GLY A 166 -13.56 -1.53 -6.54
C GLY A 166 -14.61 -0.93 -7.48
N TYR A 167 -14.23 -0.69 -8.74
CA TYR A 167 -15.14 -0.14 -9.75
C TYR A 167 -16.36 -1.02 -9.97
N ARG A 168 -16.16 -2.35 -10.06
CA ARG A 168 -17.25 -3.33 -10.22
C ARG A 168 -18.16 -3.39 -8.99
N LEU A 169 -17.58 -3.36 -7.79
CA LEU A 169 -18.34 -3.23 -6.54
C LEU A 169 -19.20 -1.96 -6.53
N GLY A 170 -18.63 -0.82 -6.95
CA GLY A 170 -19.35 0.44 -7.08
C GLY A 170 -20.47 0.40 -8.14
N LYS A 171 -20.37 -0.47 -9.14
CA LYS A 171 -21.44 -0.74 -10.13
C LYS A 171 -22.52 -1.70 -9.63
N GLY A 172 -22.37 -2.25 -8.42
CA GLY A 172 -23.36 -3.11 -7.76
C GLY A 172 -23.14 -4.60 -7.99
N GLU A 173 -22.00 -5.00 -8.57
CA GLU A 173 -21.62 -6.42 -8.62
C GLU A 173 -21.21 -6.90 -7.21
N THR A 174 -21.47 -8.18 -6.93
CA THR A 174 -21.05 -8.85 -5.69
C THR A 174 -19.60 -9.32 -5.76
N MET A 175 -18.96 -9.54 -4.62
CA MET A 175 -17.60 -10.09 -4.59
C MET A 175 -17.55 -11.51 -5.18
N GLU A 176 -18.63 -12.28 -5.07
CA GLU A 176 -18.79 -13.61 -5.67
C GLU A 176 -18.75 -13.52 -7.19
N GLU A 177 -19.58 -12.68 -7.80
CA GLU A 177 -19.60 -12.44 -9.25
C GLU A 177 -18.25 -11.91 -9.77
N ILE A 178 -17.57 -11.08 -8.98
CA ILE A 178 -16.24 -10.58 -9.32
C ILE A 178 -15.20 -11.70 -9.31
N ARG A 179 -15.20 -12.55 -8.28
CA ARG A 179 -14.28 -13.67 -8.13
C ARG A 179 -14.47 -14.74 -9.21
N GLU A 180 -15.71 -15.01 -9.61
CA GLU A 180 -16.01 -16.00 -10.65
C GLU A 180 -15.53 -15.58 -12.04
N SER A 181 -15.53 -14.28 -12.35
CA SER A 181 -15.15 -13.78 -13.68
C SER A 181 -13.70 -13.30 -13.80
N MET A 182 -13.01 -13.02 -12.69
CA MET A 182 -11.61 -12.59 -12.72
C MET A 182 -10.64 -13.77 -12.85
N THR A 183 -9.72 -13.65 -13.80
CA THR A 183 -8.65 -14.64 -14.04
C THR A 183 -7.46 -14.48 -13.10
N GLU A 184 -7.30 -13.30 -12.50
CA GLU A 184 -6.17 -12.97 -11.62
C GLU A 184 -6.66 -12.47 -10.26
N VAL A 185 -5.88 -12.77 -9.22
CA VAL A 185 -6.19 -12.35 -7.85
C VAL A 185 -5.83 -10.88 -7.65
N ALA A 186 -6.76 -10.10 -7.10
CA ALA A 186 -6.50 -8.75 -6.62
C ALA A 186 -5.94 -8.81 -5.19
N GLU A 187 -4.64 -8.56 -5.04
CA GLU A 187 -3.92 -8.59 -3.75
C GLU A 187 -4.63 -7.78 -2.65
N GLY A 188 -5.20 -6.62 -3.00
CA GLY A 188 -5.89 -5.72 -2.07
C GLY A 188 -7.09 -6.34 -1.36
N VAL A 189 -7.73 -7.36 -1.95
CA VAL A 189 -8.83 -8.10 -1.32
C VAL A 189 -8.34 -8.83 -0.07
N PHE A 190 -7.18 -9.48 -0.16
CA PHE A 190 -6.58 -10.19 0.97
C PHE A 190 -5.88 -9.22 1.92
N THR A 191 -5.19 -8.20 1.39
CA THR A 191 -4.58 -7.15 2.22
C THR A 191 -5.63 -6.45 3.08
N ALA A 192 -6.86 -6.23 2.60
CA ALA A 192 -7.92 -5.64 3.42
C ALA A 192 -8.25 -6.48 4.66
N LYS A 193 -8.24 -7.82 4.54
CA LYS A 193 -8.46 -8.74 5.66
C LYS A 193 -7.30 -8.71 6.66
N SER A 194 -6.07 -8.80 6.15
CA SER A 194 -4.87 -8.71 7.00
C SER A 194 -4.79 -7.36 7.69
N LEU A 195 -5.12 -6.27 6.97
CA LEU A 195 -5.08 -4.92 7.49
C LEU A 195 -6.12 -4.70 8.58
N HIS A 196 -7.36 -5.16 8.40
CA HIS A 196 -8.38 -5.14 9.46
C HIS A 196 -7.89 -5.87 10.72
N SER A 197 -7.27 -7.04 10.58
CA SER A 197 -6.75 -7.77 11.75
C SER A 197 -5.59 -7.02 12.41
N LEU A 198 -4.70 -6.43 11.60
CA LEU A 198 -3.55 -5.65 12.07
C LEU A 198 -3.97 -4.35 12.78
N THR A 199 -4.99 -3.65 12.28
CA THR A 199 -5.50 -2.43 12.93
C THR A 199 -6.11 -2.71 14.28
N GLN A 200 -6.80 -3.85 14.44
CA GLN A 200 -7.30 -4.30 15.74
C GLN A 200 -6.15 -4.61 16.70
N GLU A 201 -5.11 -5.33 16.26
CA GLU A 201 -3.94 -5.65 17.10
C GLU A 201 -3.20 -4.38 17.56
N LEU A 202 -3.08 -3.40 16.68
CA LEU A 202 -2.41 -2.13 16.97
C LEU A 202 -3.29 -1.11 17.72
N GLY A 203 -4.59 -1.40 17.90
CA GLY A 203 -5.55 -0.46 18.50
C GLY A 203 -5.84 0.78 17.64
N LEU A 204 -5.75 0.65 16.32
CA LEU A 204 -5.86 1.73 15.33
C LEU A 204 -7.14 1.67 14.48
N SER A 205 -8.08 0.76 14.74
CA SER A 205 -9.27 0.55 13.91
C SER A 205 -10.09 1.83 13.69
N ASP A 206 -10.31 2.63 14.74
CA ASP A 206 -11.09 3.88 14.66
C ASP A 206 -10.41 4.97 13.80
N GLU A 207 -9.12 4.79 13.56
CA GLU A 207 -8.25 5.68 12.80
C GLU A 207 -8.12 5.30 11.32
N MET A 208 -8.70 4.17 10.89
CA MET A 208 -8.62 3.63 9.52
C MET A 208 -9.98 3.53 8.80
N PRO A 209 -10.82 4.58 8.80
CA PRO A 209 -12.19 4.50 8.29
C PRO A 209 -12.30 3.94 6.86
N ILE A 210 -11.43 4.33 5.94
CA ILE A 210 -11.51 3.88 4.54
C ILE A 210 -11.17 2.39 4.47
N CYS A 211 -10.06 1.98 5.09
CA CYS A 211 -9.65 0.57 5.07
C CYS A 211 -10.66 -0.34 5.75
N GLU A 212 -11.25 0.10 6.88
CA GLU A 212 -12.30 -0.65 7.58
C GLU A 212 -13.55 -0.79 6.71
N GLN A 213 -14.00 0.26 6.03
CA GLN A 213 -15.16 0.17 5.14
C GLN A 213 -14.90 -0.71 3.91
N VAL A 214 -13.69 -0.67 3.36
CA VAL A 214 -13.29 -1.59 2.27
C VAL A 214 -13.34 -3.04 2.76
N TYR A 215 -12.84 -3.32 3.96
CA TYR A 215 -12.94 -4.66 4.56
C TYR A 215 -14.40 -5.10 4.72
N GLU A 216 -15.26 -4.26 5.29
CA GLU A 216 -16.68 -4.56 5.51
C GLU A 216 -17.42 -4.85 4.19
N VAL A 217 -17.15 -4.08 3.14
CA VAL A 217 -17.75 -4.30 1.81
C VAL A 217 -17.29 -5.63 1.22
N ILE A 218 -15.99 -5.95 1.32
CA ILE A 218 -15.41 -7.13 0.67
C ILE A 218 -15.72 -8.43 1.42
N TRP A 219 -15.64 -8.41 2.76
CA TRP A 219 -15.65 -9.63 3.58
C TRP A 219 -16.92 -9.83 4.39
N ASN A 220 -17.69 -8.77 4.66
CA ASN A 220 -18.93 -8.83 5.43
C ASN A 220 -20.17 -8.47 4.58
N ALA A 221 -20.01 -8.32 3.26
CA ALA A 221 -21.08 -7.98 2.34
C ALA A 221 -21.85 -6.71 2.72
N LYS A 222 -21.19 -5.75 3.39
CA LYS A 222 -21.78 -4.43 3.63
C LYS A 222 -22.04 -3.76 2.29
N SER A 223 -23.22 -3.15 2.14
CA SER A 223 -23.53 -2.41 0.92
C SER A 223 -22.63 -1.19 0.75
N VAL A 224 -22.18 -0.94 -0.48
CA VAL A 224 -21.33 0.22 -0.81
C VAL A 224 -21.98 1.54 -0.40
N SER A 225 -23.30 1.69 -0.57
CA SER A 225 -24.03 2.90 -0.18
C SER A 225 -23.98 3.15 1.33
N GLN A 226 -24.13 2.08 2.13
CA GLN A 226 -24.00 2.18 3.58
C GLN A 226 -22.57 2.57 3.99
N ALA A 227 -21.55 1.93 3.38
CA ALA A 227 -20.16 2.25 3.65
C ALA A 227 -19.82 3.73 3.36
N VAL A 228 -20.30 4.27 2.24
CA VAL A 228 -20.15 5.69 1.92
C VAL A 228 -20.88 6.59 2.91
N GLY A 229 -22.11 6.24 3.29
CA GLY A 229 -22.89 6.98 4.29
C GLY A 229 -22.14 7.08 5.63
N GLU A 230 -21.64 5.96 6.12
CA GLU A 230 -20.86 5.91 7.37
C GLU A 230 -19.57 6.74 7.30
N LEU A 231 -18.90 6.83 6.15
CA LEU A 231 -17.73 7.71 5.98
C LEU A 231 -18.11 9.19 6.01
N MET A 232 -19.24 9.56 5.41
CA MET A 232 -19.71 10.94 5.32
C MET A 232 -20.30 11.46 6.64
N ASP A 233 -20.83 10.57 7.48
CA ASP A 233 -21.40 10.90 8.78
C ASP A 233 -20.33 11.11 9.87
N ARG A 234 -19.06 10.81 9.58
CA ARG A 234 -17.96 11.03 10.52
C ARG A 234 -17.73 12.52 10.76
N THR A 235 -17.50 12.87 12.01
CA THR A 235 -17.05 14.23 12.38
C THR A 235 -15.70 14.53 11.73
N PRO A 236 -15.56 15.64 10.99
CA PRO A 236 -14.26 16.05 10.46
C PRO A 236 -13.24 16.29 11.58
N GLY A 237 -11.99 15.88 11.35
CA GLY A 237 -10.86 16.10 12.24
C GLY A 237 -9.85 17.13 11.70
N GLU A 238 -8.72 17.28 12.40
CA GLU A 238 -7.59 18.06 11.88
C GLU A 238 -6.92 17.34 10.70
N GLU A 239 -6.47 18.10 9.70
CA GLU A 239 -5.99 17.51 8.44
C GLU A 239 -4.73 16.64 8.63
N LEU A 240 -3.83 17.06 9.52
CA LEU A 240 -2.50 16.47 9.71
C LEU A 240 -2.25 15.93 11.12
N ASP A 241 -3.32 15.60 11.87
CA ASP A 241 -3.25 15.02 13.22
C ASP A 241 -2.24 13.85 13.35
N HIS A 242 -2.19 12.99 12.33
CA HIS A 242 -1.29 11.85 12.19
C HIS A 242 0.19 12.21 11.99
N ILE A 243 0.49 13.45 11.58
CA ILE A 243 1.84 13.96 11.34
C ILE A 243 2.29 14.89 12.48
N VAL A 244 1.37 15.61 13.14
CA VAL A 244 1.72 16.63 14.14
C VAL A 244 2.39 16.05 15.40
N ASN A 245 2.17 14.77 15.71
CA ASN A 245 2.87 14.09 16.81
C ASN A 245 4.30 13.61 16.46
N LEU A 246 4.85 14.03 15.31
CA LEU A 246 6.17 13.60 14.82
C LEU A 246 7.36 14.49 15.25
N THR A 247 7.15 15.50 16.10
CA THR A 247 8.28 16.10 16.82
C THR A 247 8.52 15.31 18.12
N PRO A 248 9.66 14.61 18.27
CA PRO A 248 10.08 14.24 19.61
C PRO A 248 10.15 15.53 20.41
N HIS A 249 9.50 15.58 21.58
CA HIS A 249 9.89 16.54 22.59
C HIS A 249 11.41 16.41 22.74
N SER A 250 12.14 17.44 22.31
CA SER A 250 13.59 17.50 22.42
C SER A 250 14.00 17.18 23.87
N PRO A 251 14.79 16.13 24.14
CA PRO A 251 15.32 15.90 25.48
C PRO A 251 16.61 16.73 25.61
N HIS A 252 16.49 18.07 25.60
CA HIS A 252 17.59 18.96 25.96
C HIS A 252 17.07 20.14 26.80
N LYS A 253 17.15 19.96 28.12
CA LYS A 253 17.77 20.94 29.01
C LYS A 253 19.28 20.70 29.01
#